data_AF-A0A5N5T8V0-F1
#
_entry.id   AF-A0A5N5T8V0-F1
#
_cell.length_a   1.000
_cell.length_b   1.000
_cell.length_c   1.000
_cell.angle_alpha   90.00
_cell.angle_beta   90.00
_cell.angle_gamma   90.00
#
_symmetry.space_group_name_H-M   'P 1'
#
loop_
_entity.id
_entity.type
_entity.pdbx_description
1 polymer ?
#
loop_
_entity_poly.entity_id
_entity_poly.type
_entity_poly.pdbx_seq_one_letter_code
_entity_poly.pdbx_strand_id
1 'polypeptide(L)'
;MFSLFVPHQEGAFLSGMYPIHTGLQHLVIRGTDPYGLPLNFTLFPQVLKGLGYTTRLVGKWHAGNFRKEYTPTFRGFDSHYGYWTSVIDYFNYTDAFEPDGLSGHDFRRDLKVEYPEIGSYATDLFTNESVKIICEHNHSKPLFLFLSHLAPHVGNPGARLQAPKEDIQRIFLY
;
A
#
# COMPACT_ATOMS: atom_id res chain seq x y z
N MET A 1 18.66 8.99 -2.16
CA MET A 1 17.89 7.80 -1.76
C MET A 1 16.57 7.84 -2.52
N PHE A 2 16.42 7.02 -3.57
CA PHE A 2 15.21 7.04 -4.42
C PHE A 2 14.16 6.14 -3.78
N SER A 3 13.19 6.72 -3.07
CA SER A 3 11.96 6.02 -2.68
C SER A 3 11.01 6.01 -3.88
N LEU A 4 11.20 5.03 -4.75
CA LEU A 4 10.23 4.68 -5.80
C LEU A 4 9.92 3.20 -5.64
N PHE A 5 8.96 2.87 -4.77
CA PHE A 5 8.32 1.56 -4.78
C PHE A 5 7.42 1.49 -6.01
N VAL A 6 8.05 1.10 -7.13
CA VAL A 6 7.43 0.76 -8.41
C VAL A 6 6.79 -0.63 -8.31
N PRO A 7 5.68 -0.90 -9.05
CA PRO A 7 4.89 -2.13 -8.89
C PRO A 7 5.71 -3.40 -9.18
N HIS A 8 6.81 -3.27 -9.92
CA HIS A 8 7.80 -4.31 -10.15
C HIS A 8 8.41 -4.89 -8.88
N GLN A 9 8.77 -4.04 -7.90
CA GLN A 9 9.45 -4.50 -6.69
C GLN A 9 8.46 -5.22 -5.76
N GLU A 10 7.26 -4.66 -5.60
CA GLU A 10 6.17 -5.27 -4.85
C GLU A 10 5.73 -6.59 -5.50
N GLY A 11 5.54 -6.57 -6.83
CA GLY A 11 5.22 -7.77 -7.61
C GLY A 11 6.30 -8.85 -7.50
N ALA A 12 7.58 -8.48 -7.55
CA ALA A 12 8.69 -9.41 -7.40
C ALA A 12 8.79 -9.98 -5.97
N PHE A 13 8.60 -9.14 -4.95
CA PHE A 13 8.57 -9.58 -3.55
C PHE A 13 7.42 -10.56 -3.30
N LEU A 14 6.22 -10.22 -3.78
CA LEU A 14 5.03 -11.03 -3.55
C LEU A 14 5.06 -12.34 -4.33
N SER A 15 5.56 -12.36 -5.56
CA SER A 15 5.55 -13.55 -6.42
C SER A 15 6.84 -14.38 -6.35
N GLY A 16 7.94 -13.81 -5.86
CA GLY A 16 9.28 -14.41 -5.97
C GLY A 16 9.86 -14.40 -7.38
N MET A 17 9.22 -13.72 -8.33
CA MET A 17 9.60 -13.71 -9.75
C MET A 17 10.15 -12.35 -10.18
N TYR A 18 11.14 -12.35 -11.07
CA TYR A 18 11.57 -11.10 -11.69
C TYR A 18 10.43 -10.44 -12.49
N PRO A 19 10.37 -9.10 -12.55
CA PRO A 19 9.31 -8.39 -13.27
C PRO A 19 9.16 -8.79 -14.75
N ILE A 20 10.26 -9.18 -15.39
CA ILE A 20 10.27 -9.69 -16.78
C ILE A 20 9.47 -10.99 -16.96
N HIS A 21 9.21 -11.74 -15.89
CA HIS A 21 8.41 -12.95 -15.91
C HIS A 21 6.95 -12.71 -15.53
N THR A 22 6.63 -11.56 -14.92
CA THR A 22 5.26 -11.21 -14.52
C THR A 22 4.57 -10.29 -15.52
N GLY A 23 5.30 -9.77 -16.52
CA GLY A 23 4.78 -8.78 -17.46
C GLY A 23 4.72 -7.36 -16.88
N LEU A 24 5.24 -7.16 -15.66
CA LEU A 24 5.24 -5.89 -14.97
C LEU A 24 6.53 -5.10 -15.16
N GLN A 25 7.36 -5.41 -16.17
CA GLN A 25 8.67 -4.76 -16.37
C GLN A 25 8.64 -3.30 -16.86
N HIS A 26 7.48 -2.75 -17.21
CA HIS A 26 7.37 -1.41 -17.78
C HIS A 26 6.49 -0.48 -16.94
N LEU A 27 7.05 0.67 -16.53
CA LEU A 27 6.35 1.77 -15.83
C LEU A 27 5.49 1.34 -14.62
N VAL A 28 4.65 2.24 -14.11
CA VAL A 28 3.79 1.98 -12.95
C VAL A 28 2.43 1.44 -13.36
N ILE A 29 1.69 0.85 -12.41
CA ILE A 29 0.27 0.52 -12.58
C ILE A 29 -0.51 1.73 -12.07
N ARG A 30 -1.19 2.43 -12.97
CA ARG A 30 -2.05 3.56 -12.60
C ARG A 30 -3.36 3.07 -11.99
N GLY A 31 -4.07 3.94 -11.26
CA GLY A 31 -5.38 3.60 -10.70
C GLY A 31 -6.41 3.24 -11.77
N THR A 32 -6.24 3.79 -12.97
CA THR A 32 -7.11 3.55 -14.14
C THR A 32 -6.70 2.38 -15.02
N ASP A 33 -5.53 1.76 -14.79
CA ASP A 33 -5.01 0.73 -15.67
C ASP A 33 -5.75 -0.62 -15.50
N PRO A 34 -6.21 -1.26 -16.59
CA PRO A 34 -6.97 -2.51 -16.55
C PRO A 34 -6.07 -3.75 -16.41
N TYR A 35 -4.96 -3.64 -15.70
CA TYR A 35 -4.01 -4.73 -15.48
C TYR A 35 -3.39 -4.69 -14.08
N GLY A 36 -2.72 -5.78 -13.72
CA GLY A 36 -2.04 -5.94 -12.45
C GLY A 36 -1.21 -7.23 -12.42
N LEU A 37 -0.66 -7.57 -11.26
CA LEU A 37 0.11 -8.81 -11.09
C LEU A 37 -0.76 -10.02 -11.49
N PRO A 38 -0.35 -10.84 -12.47
CA PRO A 38 -1.20 -11.91 -12.99
C PRO A 38 -1.69 -12.88 -11.90
N LEU A 39 -2.92 -13.38 -12.05
CA LEU A 39 -3.59 -14.21 -11.03
C LEU A 39 -3.07 -15.66 -10.99
N ASN A 40 -2.31 -16.09 -11.98
CA ASN A 40 -1.70 -17.43 -12.04
C ASN A 40 -0.46 -17.57 -11.14
N PHE A 41 0.05 -16.47 -10.56
CA PHE A 41 1.13 -16.53 -9.58
C PHE A 41 0.58 -16.74 -8.17
N THR A 42 1.04 -17.82 -7.53
CA THR A 42 0.87 -18.00 -6.08
C THR A 42 1.76 -17.00 -5.36
N LEU A 43 1.16 -16.13 -4.55
CA LEU A 43 1.89 -15.11 -3.81
C LEU A 43 2.35 -15.61 -2.44
N PHE A 44 3.45 -15.04 -1.95
CA PHE A 44 4.01 -15.27 -0.63
C PHE A 44 2.97 -15.24 0.51
N PRO A 45 2.07 -14.24 0.64
CA PRO A 45 1.00 -14.28 1.64
C PRO A 45 0.04 -15.46 1.47
N GLN A 46 -0.25 -15.93 0.25
CA GLN A 46 -1.10 -17.12 0.04
C GLN A 46 -0.41 -18.39 0.56
N VAL A 47 0.91 -18.52 0.34
CA VAL A 47 1.70 -19.63 0.88
C VAL A 47 1.69 -19.61 2.41
N LEU A 48 1.96 -18.46 3.03
CA LEU A 48 1.96 -18.32 4.49
C LEU A 48 0.59 -18.60 5.10
N LYS A 49 -0.49 -18.11 4.47
CA LYS A 49 -1.85 -18.41 4.89
C LYS A 49 -2.14 -19.91 4.85
N GLY A 50 -1.67 -20.63 3.83
CA GLY A 50 -1.76 -22.10 3.75
C GLY A 50 -1.00 -22.83 4.87
N LEU A 51 0.05 -22.21 5.42
CA LEU A 51 0.81 -22.70 6.56
C LEU A 51 0.21 -22.28 7.93
N GLY A 52 -0.96 -21.64 7.94
CA GLY A 52 -1.67 -21.26 9.16
C GLY A 52 -1.32 -19.87 9.72
N TYR A 53 -0.58 -19.05 8.99
CA TYR A 53 -0.32 -17.67 9.38
C TYR A 53 -1.58 -16.80 9.24
N THR A 54 -1.77 -15.89 10.19
CA THR A 54 -2.61 -14.71 9.99
C THR A 54 -1.82 -13.70 9.17
N THR A 55 -2.38 -13.27 8.04
CA THR A 55 -1.70 -12.42 7.06
C THR A 55 -2.34 -11.04 7.00
N ARG A 56 -1.56 -9.97 7.17
CA ARG A 56 -2.05 -8.59 7.26
C ARG A 56 -1.21 -7.69 6.36
N LEU A 57 -1.85 -6.81 5.61
CA LEU A 57 -1.19 -5.73 4.86
C LEU A 57 -1.59 -4.39 5.44
N VAL A 58 -0.62 -3.54 5.76
CA VAL A 58 -0.85 -2.15 6.17
C VAL A 58 -0.06 -1.21 5.26
N GLY A 59 -0.75 -0.27 4.63
CA GLY A 59 -0.20 0.69 3.69
C GLY A 59 -0.48 0.37 2.22
N LYS A 60 0.54 0.54 1.38
CA LYS A 60 0.47 0.47 -0.08
C LYS A 60 0.26 -0.95 -0.60
N TRP A 61 -0.58 -1.10 -1.62
CA TRP A 61 -0.72 -2.33 -2.40
C TRP A 61 -0.06 -2.28 -3.78
N HIS A 62 -0.59 -1.46 -4.70
CA HIS A 62 -0.02 -1.16 -6.03
C HIS A 62 0.37 -2.38 -6.90
N ALA A 63 -0.33 -3.51 -6.73
CA ALA A 63 -0.22 -4.68 -7.61
C ALA A 63 -1.45 -4.88 -8.54
N GLY A 64 -2.25 -3.81 -8.71
CA GLY A 64 -3.48 -3.76 -9.51
C GLY A 64 -4.75 -3.74 -8.67
N ASN A 65 -5.77 -3.02 -9.14
CA ASN A 65 -7.03 -2.84 -8.40
C ASN A 65 -8.30 -2.77 -9.28
N PHE A 66 -8.15 -2.90 -10.60
CA PHE A 66 -9.25 -2.78 -11.58
C PHE A 66 -10.35 -3.84 -11.43
N ARG A 67 -10.06 -4.94 -10.73
CA ARG A 67 -11.04 -5.96 -10.34
C ARG A 67 -10.76 -6.46 -8.93
N LYS A 68 -11.80 -7.01 -8.31
CA LYS A 68 -11.78 -7.52 -6.93
C LYS A 68 -10.68 -8.56 -6.72
N GLU A 69 -10.44 -9.44 -7.70
CA GLU A 69 -9.42 -10.48 -7.63
C GLU A 69 -7.99 -9.95 -7.55
N TYR A 70 -7.76 -8.69 -7.96
CA TYR A 70 -6.46 -8.05 -7.90
C TYR A 70 -6.23 -7.31 -6.58
N THR A 71 -7.24 -7.19 -5.71
CA THR A 71 -7.13 -6.51 -4.42
C THR A 71 -6.43 -7.37 -3.35
N PRO A 72 -5.80 -6.78 -2.32
CA PRO A 72 -4.99 -7.51 -1.34
C PRO A 72 -5.68 -8.71 -0.69
N THR A 73 -6.96 -8.57 -0.33
CA THR A 73 -7.73 -9.60 0.38
C THR A 73 -8.06 -10.82 -0.49
N PHE A 74 -7.97 -10.67 -1.81
CA PHE A 74 -8.09 -11.77 -2.78
C PHE A 74 -6.73 -12.33 -3.20
N ARG A 75 -5.64 -11.74 -2.70
CA ARG A 75 -4.25 -12.05 -3.06
C ARG A 75 -3.43 -12.59 -1.89
N GLY A 76 -4.12 -13.12 -0.86
CA GLY A 76 -3.52 -13.90 0.22
C GLY A 76 -3.51 -13.21 1.57
N PHE A 77 -3.86 -11.93 1.66
CA PHE A 77 -3.98 -11.23 2.94
C PHE A 77 -5.35 -11.46 3.57
N ASP A 78 -5.41 -11.71 4.88
CA ASP A 78 -6.66 -11.81 5.64
C ASP A 78 -7.30 -10.44 5.89
N SER A 79 -6.49 -9.38 5.96
CA SER A 79 -6.99 -8.00 5.90
C SER A 79 -6.00 -7.03 5.31
N HIS A 80 -6.54 -5.88 4.89
CA HIS A 80 -5.79 -4.73 4.40
C HIS A 80 -6.29 -3.44 5.05
N TYR A 81 -5.36 -2.56 5.41
CA TYR A 81 -5.65 -1.18 5.81
C TYR A 81 -4.66 -0.23 5.12
N GLY A 82 -5.14 0.64 4.25
CA GLY A 82 -4.28 1.54 3.48
C GLY A 82 -4.86 1.87 2.11
N TYR A 83 -4.04 1.87 1.07
CA TYR A 83 -4.44 2.33 -0.27
C TYR A 83 -3.99 1.36 -1.36
N TRP A 84 -4.64 1.43 -2.51
CA TRP A 84 -4.46 0.50 -3.62
C TRP A 84 -3.63 1.05 -4.77
N THR A 85 -3.67 2.35 -5.02
CA THR A 85 -2.94 3.01 -6.11
C THR A 85 -1.47 3.25 -5.76
N SER A 86 -0.77 3.96 -6.65
CA SER A 86 0.66 4.18 -6.55
C SER A 86 1.05 5.21 -5.48
N VAL A 87 0.19 6.21 -5.25
CA VAL A 87 0.44 7.38 -4.42
C VAL A 87 -0.90 7.96 -3.94
N ILE A 88 -0.89 8.54 -2.74
CA ILE A 88 -1.98 9.36 -2.22
C ILE A 88 -1.39 10.56 -1.48
N ASP A 89 -2.19 11.58 -1.21
CA ASP A 89 -1.87 12.63 -0.26
C ASP A 89 -1.70 12.07 1.17
N TYR A 90 -0.76 12.61 1.94
CA TYR A 90 -0.49 12.12 3.29
C TYR A 90 -1.56 12.53 4.31
N PHE A 91 -2.39 13.53 4.02
CA PHE A 91 -3.32 14.12 4.98
C PHE A 91 -4.78 14.01 4.57
N ASN A 92 -5.06 13.96 3.25
CA ASN A 92 -6.41 13.82 2.72
C ASN A 92 -6.64 12.53 1.91
N TYR A 93 -5.59 11.71 1.71
CA TYR A 93 -5.65 10.38 1.10
C TYR A 93 -6.21 10.34 -0.33
N THR A 94 -6.20 11.48 -1.02
CA THR A 94 -6.60 11.57 -2.43
C THR A 94 -5.43 11.19 -3.32
N ASP A 95 -5.66 10.36 -4.33
CA ASP A 95 -4.76 10.19 -5.48
C ASP A 95 -5.11 11.26 -6.53
N ALA A 96 -4.12 12.07 -6.91
CA ALA A 96 -4.24 13.07 -7.97
C ALA A 96 -3.09 12.97 -8.98
N PHE A 97 -2.46 11.79 -9.11
CA PHE A 97 -1.34 11.56 -10.00
C PHE A 97 -1.78 10.98 -11.37
N GLU A 98 -3.08 10.83 -11.60
CA GLU A 98 -3.60 10.26 -12.84
C GLU A 98 -3.45 11.26 -14.03
N PRO A 99 -2.94 10.80 -15.18
CA PRO A 99 -2.53 11.65 -16.29
C PRO A 99 -3.68 12.35 -17.04
N ASP A 100 -4.93 11.91 -16.82
CA ASP A 100 -6.15 12.48 -17.38
C ASP A 100 -6.78 13.55 -16.46
N GLY A 101 -6.11 13.91 -15.37
CA GLY A 101 -6.61 14.87 -14.40
C GLY A 101 -7.69 14.29 -13.49
N LEU A 102 -7.90 12.97 -13.52
CA LEU A 102 -8.73 12.31 -12.52
C LEU A 102 -8.08 12.40 -11.16
N SER A 103 -8.92 12.61 -10.15
CA SER A 103 -8.53 12.49 -8.76
C SER A 103 -9.63 11.82 -7.96
N GLY A 104 -9.24 11.10 -6.92
CA GLY A 104 -10.17 10.34 -6.11
C GLY A 104 -9.58 9.91 -4.79
N HIS A 105 -10.45 9.78 -3.79
CA HIS A 105 -10.07 9.24 -2.49
C HIS A 105 -9.73 7.76 -2.61
N ASP A 106 -8.51 7.39 -2.21
CA ASP A 106 -8.09 5.99 -2.15
C ASP A 106 -7.54 5.63 -0.77
N PHE A 107 -8.45 5.45 0.18
CA PHE A 107 -8.14 4.87 1.47
C PHE A 107 -9.17 3.78 1.81
N ARG A 108 -8.68 2.65 2.28
CA ARG A 108 -9.39 1.37 2.28
C ARG A 108 -9.20 0.62 3.59
N ARG A 109 -10.28 -0.04 4.00
CA ARG A 109 -10.27 -1.14 4.95
C ARG A 109 -10.86 -2.35 4.25
N ASP A 110 -10.00 -3.31 3.92
CA ASP A 110 -10.31 -4.40 3.02
C ASP A 110 -10.89 -3.87 1.70
N LEU A 111 -12.11 -4.26 1.35
CA LEU A 111 -12.80 -3.80 0.14
C LEU A 111 -13.57 -2.49 0.31
N LYS A 112 -13.75 -2.03 1.55
CA LYS A 112 -14.55 -0.85 1.85
C LYS A 112 -13.69 0.40 1.76
N VAL A 113 -14.30 1.49 1.31
CA VAL A 113 -13.70 2.82 1.44
C VAL A 113 -13.74 3.20 2.92
N GLU A 114 -12.62 3.66 3.42
CA GLU A 114 -12.44 4.14 4.78
C GLU A 114 -12.13 5.63 4.73
N TYR A 115 -12.68 6.40 5.67
CA TYR A 115 -12.47 7.84 5.78
C TYR A 115 -11.83 8.16 7.13
N PRO A 116 -10.50 8.07 7.26
CA PRO A 116 -9.81 8.56 8.44
C PRO A 116 -10.03 10.07 8.62
N GLU A 117 -9.75 10.57 9.82
CA GLU A 117 -9.80 12.00 10.08
C GLU A 117 -8.85 12.76 9.14
N ILE A 118 -9.39 13.75 8.44
CA ILE A 118 -8.62 14.60 7.52
C ILE A 118 -7.61 15.39 8.35
N GLY A 119 -6.36 15.42 7.88
CA GLY A 119 -5.25 16.09 8.58
C GLY A 119 -4.44 15.15 9.48
N SER A 120 -4.90 13.91 9.71
CA SER A 120 -4.04 12.87 10.28
C SER A 120 -2.96 12.48 9.27
N TYR A 121 -1.73 12.26 9.75
CA TYR A 121 -0.62 11.88 8.87
C TYR A 121 -0.69 10.38 8.56
N ALA A 122 -0.72 10.02 7.27
CA ALA A 122 -0.89 8.63 6.82
C ALA A 122 0.13 7.65 7.42
N THR A 123 1.38 8.10 7.64
CA THR A 123 2.42 7.28 8.27
C THR A 123 2.07 6.90 9.70
N ASP A 124 1.46 7.81 10.45
CA ASP A 124 1.04 7.57 11.83
C ASP A 124 -0.16 6.63 11.86
N LEU A 125 -1.11 6.79 10.93
CA LEU A 125 -2.23 5.85 10.78
C LEU A 125 -1.76 4.42 10.51
N PHE A 126 -0.80 4.24 9.60
CA PHE A 126 -0.24 2.93 9.30
C PHE A 126 0.55 2.35 10.49
N THR A 127 1.27 3.20 11.23
CA THR A 127 1.98 2.78 12.43
C THR A 127 1.01 2.34 13.51
N ASN A 128 -0.02 3.14 13.79
CA ASN A 128 -1.02 2.86 14.81
C ASN A 128 -1.82 1.58 14.51
N GLU A 129 -2.24 1.38 13.25
CA GLU A 129 -2.91 0.14 12.85
C GLU A 129 -1.96 -1.08 12.99
N SER A 130 -0.69 -0.92 12.64
CA SER A 130 0.32 -2.00 12.79
C SER A 130 0.53 -2.38 14.26
N VAL A 131 0.66 -1.40 15.15
CA VAL A 131 0.75 -1.61 16.60
C VAL A 131 -0.49 -2.31 17.11
N LYS A 132 -1.68 -1.85 16.71
CA LYS A 132 -2.95 -2.48 17.06
C LYS A 132 -3.00 -3.95 16.63
N ILE A 133 -2.64 -4.25 15.39
CA ILE A 133 -2.58 -5.62 14.86
C ILE A 133 -1.66 -6.50 15.71
N ILE A 134 -0.47 -6.00 16.07
CA ILE A 134 0.50 -6.75 16.87
C ILE A 134 -0.04 -7.00 18.29
N CYS A 135 -0.60 -5.97 18.94
CA CYS A 135 -1.11 -6.05 20.31
C CYS A 135 -2.35 -6.93 20.44
N GLU A 136 -3.23 -6.94 19.43
CA GLU A 136 -4.47 -7.72 19.43
C GLU A 136 -4.30 -9.12 18.80
N HIS A 137 -3.09 -9.48 18.35
CA HIS A 137 -2.86 -10.72 17.61
C HIS A 137 -3.04 -11.95 18.50
N ASN A 138 -3.78 -12.96 18.01
CA ASN A 138 -3.88 -14.24 18.70
C ASN A 138 -2.58 -15.04 18.56
N HIS A 139 -1.83 -15.14 19.66
CA HIS A 139 -0.54 -15.83 19.71
C HIS A 139 -0.60 -17.34 19.41
N SER A 140 -1.78 -17.95 19.34
CA SER A 140 -1.94 -19.36 18.93
C SER A 140 -1.67 -19.58 17.44
N LYS A 141 -1.63 -18.51 16.63
CA LYS A 141 -1.27 -18.55 15.22
C LYS A 141 -0.08 -17.62 14.97
N PRO A 142 0.83 -17.91 14.04
CA PRO A 142 1.89 -16.97 13.70
C PRO A 142 1.33 -15.77 12.90
N LEU A 143 1.97 -14.61 13.04
CA LEU A 143 1.61 -13.38 12.33
C LEU A 143 2.58 -13.13 11.19
N PHE A 144 2.03 -12.80 10.02
CA PHE A 144 2.75 -12.13 8.94
C PHE A 144 2.11 -10.75 8.71
N LEU A 145 2.84 -9.70 9.07
CA LEU A 145 2.45 -8.31 8.83
C LEU A 145 3.37 -7.71 7.77
N PHE A 146 2.80 -7.38 6.62
CA PHE A 146 3.49 -6.64 5.57
C PHE A 146 3.15 -5.15 5.72
N LEU A 147 4.11 -4.37 6.19
CA LEU A 147 3.99 -2.92 6.40
C LEU A 147 4.69 -2.18 5.26
N SER A 148 3.91 -1.54 4.39
CA SER A 148 4.37 -0.83 3.20
C SER A 148 4.01 0.66 3.30
N HIS A 149 4.83 1.42 4.03
CA HIS A 149 4.59 2.85 4.25
C HIS A 149 4.53 3.66 2.94
N LEU A 150 3.73 4.73 2.96
CA LEU A 150 3.77 5.78 1.94
C LEU A 150 5.05 6.62 2.04
N ALA A 151 5.53 6.93 3.25
CA ALA A 151 6.78 7.68 3.46
C ALA A 151 8.02 6.91 2.95
N PRO A 152 9.01 7.59 2.33
CA PRO A 152 9.08 9.02 2.00
C PRO A 152 8.79 9.30 0.51
N HIS A 153 7.78 8.63 -0.08
CA HIS A 153 7.38 8.89 -1.46
C HIS A 153 6.92 10.34 -1.66
N VAL A 154 6.85 10.79 -2.91
CA VAL A 154 6.25 12.09 -3.21
C VAL A 154 4.75 12.07 -2.90
N GLY A 155 4.23 13.20 -2.42
CA GLY A 155 2.79 13.47 -2.36
C GLY A 155 2.24 13.94 -3.71
N ASN A 156 1.01 14.47 -3.68
CA ASN A 156 0.30 14.92 -4.88
C ASN A 156 0.98 16.11 -5.59
N PRO A 157 0.68 16.33 -6.89
CA PRO A 157 1.05 17.54 -7.60
C PRO A 157 0.63 18.80 -6.82
N GLY A 158 1.52 19.80 -6.72
CA GLY A 158 1.31 21.01 -5.92
C GLY A 158 1.78 20.92 -4.46
N ALA A 159 1.90 19.72 -3.90
CA ALA A 159 2.42 19.49 -2.54
C ALA A 159 3.25 18.20 -2.49
N ARG A 160 4.39 18.18 -3.19
CA ARG A 160 5.19 16.95 -3.36
C ARG A 160 5.92 16.47 -2.11
N LEU A 161 6.31 17.40 -1.23
CA LEU A 161 6.99 17.10 0.02
C LEU A 161 6.01 17.37 1.15
N GLN A 162 5.55 16.31 1.79
CA GLN A 162 4.56 16.37 2.86
C GLN A 162 5.14 15.69 4.10
N ALA A 163 5.13 16.41 5.22
CA ALA A 163 5.53 15.92 6.52
C ALA A 163 4.79 16.72 7.60
N PRO A 164 4.63 16.17 8.82
CA PRO A 164 4.09 16.93 9.95
C PRO A 164 4.89 18.21 10.21
N LYS A 165 4.20 19.28 10.61
CA LYS A 165 4.84 20.60 10.82
C LYS A 165 5.91 20.54 11.91
N GLU A 166 5.65 19.74 12.93
CA GLU A 166 6.51 19.53 14.09
C GLU A 166 7.85 18.91 13.67
N ASP A 167 7.82 17.96 12.73
CA ASP A 167 9.02 17.31 12.22
C ASP A 167 9.84 18.22 11.31
N ILE A 168 9.17 19.04 10.48
CA ILE A 168 9.84 20.07 9.68
C ILE A 168 10.53 21.08 10.60
N GLN A 169 9.85 21.58 11.63
CA GLN A 169 10.40 22.55 12.58
C GLN A 169 11.64 22.01 13.29
N ARG A 170 11.65 20.73 13.66
CA ARG A 170 12.79 20.08 14.34
C ARG A 170 14.09 20.15 13.53
N ILE A 171 14.00 20.13 12.20
CA ILE A 171 15.16 20.20 11.30
C ILE A 171 15.76 21.62 11.27
N PHE A 172 14.93 22.65 11.37
CA PHE A 172 15.36 24.06 11.25
C PHE A 172 15.69 24.72 12.59
N LEU A 173 15.63 23.98 13.70
CA LEU A 173 16.00 24.45 15.05
C LEU A 173 17.47 24.12 15.42
N TYR A 174 18.28 23.68 14.45
CA TYR A 174 19.73 23.50 14.55
C TYR A 174 20.44 24.34 13.49
#